data_AF-A0A437H1Y1-F1
#
_entry.id   AF-A0A437H1Y1-F1
#
_cell.length_a   1.000
_cell.length_b   1.000
_cell.length_c   1.000
_cell.angle_alpha   90.00
_cell.angle_beta   90.00
_cell.angle_gamma   90.00
#
_symmetry.space_group_name_H-M   'P 1'
#
loop_
_entity.id
_entity.type
_entity.pdbx_description
1 polymer ?
#
loop_
_entity_poly.entity_id
_entity_poly.type
_entity_poly.pdbx_seq_one_letter_code
_entity_poly.pdbx_strand_id
1 'polypeptide(L)'
;MMVVAGKGLPRMKHLNDATGKVGDPDAVFETISRFGHAYFRNVLDLGAVSRLKVRYLDVLKQLGVIDSAAEKPIWNGADLSDFPLKIEQLHEDKVWEQFVKEPAIEAFFTSLLGDRPFWFPIVEYRITPPVAELPEDPLIGRHQDGFYNIGMECYTCWVPLMEIDEQIGGLSVVPGLNHGEFYHDLNDHPRFRIPPGVLPEDDWARETYYPGDLVMFDKFTPHSGLPNTSDRFRMSMDLRVAPRSGTLPVLGEVLSFTEDAIEVRKDEGGVTKLAIDENTYCRWTSGARLPVSELRRLLRAGDRVLASAQNGRALILRPPR
;
A
#
# COMPACT_ATOMS: atom_id res chain seq x y z
N MET A 1 -37.13 -5.64 -14.06
CA MET A 1 -37.13 -6.48 -12.85
C MET A 1 -35.69 -6.93 -12.65
N MET A 2 -34.90 -6.14 -11.91
CA MET A 2 -33.49 -6.41 -11.67
C MET A 2 -33.37 -7.56 -10.68
N VAL A 3 -32.65 -8.61 -11.07
CA VAL A 3 -32.23 -9.68 -10.17
C VAL A 3 -31.27 -9.06 -9.17
N VAL A 4 -31.68 -8.97 -7.91
CA VAL A 4 -30.77 -8.67 -6.80
C VAL A 4 -29.90 -9.92 -6.63
N ALA A 5 -28.68 -9.87 -7.15
CA ALA A 5 -27.68 -10.89 -6.91
C ALA A 5 -27.40 -10.98 -5.40
N GLY A 6 -27.28 -12.21 -4.87
CA GLY A 6 -27.11 -12.46 -3.44
C GLY A 6 -25.85 -11.82 -2.85
N LYS A 7 -25.83 -11.69 -1.51
CA LYS A 7 -24.72 -11.20 -0.67
C LYS A 7 -23.49 -12.10 -0.77
N GLY A 8 -22.80 -12.12 -1.90
CA GLY A 8 -21.55 -12.83 -2.13
C GLY A 8 -20.52 -11.91 -2.77
N LEU A 9 -19.24 -12.26 -2.67
CA LEU A 9 -18.22 -11.59 -3.45
C LEU A 9 -18.52 -11.78 -4.95
N PRO A 10 -18.20 -10.80 -5.82
CA PRO A 10 -18.29 -11.00 -7.26
C PRO A 10 -17.38 -12.17 -7.65
N ARG A 11 -17.73 -12.88 -8.74
CA ARG A 11 -16.87 -13.94 -9.25
C ARG A 11 -15.52 -13.35 -9.63
N MET A 12 -14.44 -13.88 -9.06
CA MET A 12 -13.09 -13.39 -9.34
C MET A 12 -12.28 -14.38 -10.17
N LYS A 13 -11.43 -13.85 -11.03
CA LYS A 13 -10.43 -14.58 -11.82
C LYS A 13 -9.20 -14.90 -10.97
N HIS A 14 -8.33 -15.77 -11.48
CA HIS A 14 -7.02 -16.02 -10.89
C HIS A 14 -6.02 -14.91 -11.27
N LEU A 15 -5.08 -14.64 -10.37
CA LEU A 15 -3.95 -13.75 -10.64
C LEU A 15 -2.98 -14.38 -11.66
N ASN A 16 -2.24 -13.54 -12.38
CA ASN A 16 -1.21 -13.99 -13.31
C ASN A 16 0.04 -14.43 -12.53
N ASP A 17 0.25 -15.74 -12.46
CA ASP A 17 1.43 -16.33 -11.84
C ASP A 17 2.70 -15.98 -12.64
N ALA A 18 3.64 -15.33 -11.96
CA ALA A 18 4.92 -14.89 -12.45
C ALA A 18 6.08 -15.49 -11.66
N THR A 19 5.83 -16.52 -10.83
CA THR A 19 6.84 -17.15 -9.97
C THR A 19 8.06 -17.63 -10.78
N GLY A 20 7.83 -18.21 -11.95
CA GLY A 20 8.90 -18.67 -12.84
C GLY A 20 9.71 -17.57 -13.54
N LYS A 21 9.37 -16.29 -13.33
CA LYS A 21 10.06 -15.11 -13.89
C LYS A 21 10.97 -14.41 -12.88
N VAL A 22 11.02 -14.88 -11.62
CA VAL A 22 11.96 -14.34 -10.64
C VAL A 22 13.39 -14.51 -11.15
N GLY A 23 14.18 -13.43 -11.13
CA GLY A 23 15.52 -13.40 -11.72
C GLY A 23 15.56 -12.92 -13.17
N ASP A 24 14.40 -12.67 -13.79
CA ASP A 24 14.25 -12.00 -15.09
C ASP A 24 13.41 -10.72 -14.92
N PRO A 25 14.06 -9.58 -14.58
CA PRO A 25 13.37 -8.32 -14.32
C PRO A 25 12.56 -7.83 -15.52
N ASP A 26 13.04 -8.03 -16.74
CA ASP A 26 12.35 -7.61 -17.96
C ASP A 26 11.03 -8.39 -18.11
N ALA A 27 11.05 -9.71 -17.91
CA ALA A 27 9.84 -10.53 -17.93
C ALA A 27 8.86 -10.17 -16.80
N VAL A 28 9.36 -9.81 -15.62
CA VAL A 28 8.53 -9.33 -14.50
C VAL A 28 7.84 -8.02 -14.86
N PHE A 29 8.59 -7.02 -15.32
CA PHE A 29 8.03 -5.72 -15.69
C PHE A 29 7.14 -5.79 -16.92
N GLU A 30 7.41 -6.67 -17.89
CA GLU A 30 6.50 -6.93 -19.01
C GLU A 30 5.17 -7.52 -18.51
N THR A 31 5.22 -8.42 -17.53
CA THR A 31 4.02 -9.00 -16.91
C THR A 31 3.20 -7.93 -16.21
N ILE A 32 3.83 -7.09 -15.38
CA ILE A 32 3.14 -5.99 -14.69
C ILE A 32 2.62 -4.97 -15.70
N SER A 33 3.39 -4.63 -16.72
CA SER A 33 2.95 -3.72 -17.78
C SER A 33 1.69 -4.27 -18.44
N ARG A 34 1.69 -5.52 -18.90
CA ARG A 34 0.56 -6.13 -19.62
C ARG A 34 -0.69 -6.37 -18.77
N PHE A 35 -0.51 -6.78 -17.52
CA PHE A 35 -1.62 -7.26 -16.67
C PHE A 35 -1.89 -6.38 -15.46
N GLY A 36 -1.13 -5.31 -15.26
CA GLY A 36 -1.17 -4.45 -14.08
C GLY A 36 -0.57 -5.07 -12.83
N HIS A 37 -0.24 -6.37 -12.84
CA HIS A 37 0.28 -7.07 -11.68
C HIS A 37 1.09 -8.32 -12.08
N ALA A 38 1.88 -8.80 -11.12
CA ALA A 38 2.54 -10.08 -11.12
C ALA A 38 2.36 -10.74 -9.75
N TYR A 39 1.93 -12.00 -9.74
CA TYR A 39 1.77 -12.79 -8.52
C TYR A 39 2.88 -13.83 -8.39
N PHE A 40 3.48 -13.93 -7.22
CA PHE A 40 4.61 -14.82 -6.95
C PHE A 40 4.27 -15.72 -5.76
N ARG A 41 4.41 -17.03 -5.94
CA ARG A 41 4.12 -18.03 -4.92
C ARG A 41 5.39 -18.43 -4.17
N ASN A 42 5.37 -18.33 -2.85
CA ASN A 42 6.43 -18.82 -1.95
C ASN A 42 7.85 -18.34 -2.35
N VAL A 43 8.00 -17.05 -2.58
CA VAL A 43 9.27 -16.42 -3.01
C VAL A 43 9.96 -15.63 -1.89
N LEU A 44 9.22 -15.18 -0.88
CA LEU A 44 9.76 -14.46 0.27
C LEU A 44 10.24 -15.44 1.35
N ASP A 45 11.31 -15.06 2.06
CA ASP A 45 11.82 -15.85 3.18
C ASP A 45 10.76 -16.01 4.29
N LEU A 46 10.36 -17.26 4.56
CA LEU A 46 9.32 -17.57 5.54
C LEU A 46 9.71 -17.16 6.97
N GLY A 47 11.01 -17.16 7.28
CA GLY A 47 11.51 -16.70 8.57
C GLY A 47 11.29 -15.20 8.77
N ALA A 48 11.59 -14.40 7.74
CA ALA A 48 11.36 -12.96 7.72
C ALA A 48 9.87 -12.63 7.85
N VAL A 49 9.03 -13.30 7.05
CA VAL A 49 7.57 -13.14 7.11
C VAL A 49 7.03 -13.54 8.49
N SER A 50 7.55 -14.61 9.09
CA SER A 50 7.17 -15.06 10.42
C SER A 50 7.53 -14.04 11.51
N ARG A 51 8.75 -13.48 11.50
CA ARG A 51 9.16 -12.42 12.44
C ARG A 51 8.28 -11.18 12.33
N LEU A 52 7.96 -10.76 11.11
CA LEU A 52 7.03 -9.64 10.88
C LEU A 52 5.62 -9.96 11.42
N LYS A 53 5.11 -11.17 11.16
CA LYS A 53 3.81 -11.63 11.68
C LYS A 53 3.75 -11.60 13.21
N VAL A 54 4.82 -11.99 13.90
CA VAL A 54 4.89 -11.96 15.38
C VAL A 54 4.61 -10.55 15.91
N ARG A 55 5.15 -9.50 15.26
CA ARG A 55 4.89 -8.11 15.67
C ARG A 55 3.42 -7.73 15.54
N TYR A 56 2.73 -8.19 14.49
CA TYR A 56 1.30 -7.96 14.34
C TYR A 56 0.47 -8.68 15.42
N LEU A 57 0.84 -9.93 15.75
CA LEU A 57 0.19 -10.69 16.82
C LEU A 57 0.40 -10.02 18.18
N ASP A 58 1.58 -9.49 18.46
CA ASP A 58 1.87 -8.76 19.68
C ASP A 58 0.95 -7.54 19.83
N VAL A 59 0.73 -6.79 18.75
CA VAL A 59 -0.21 -5.65 18.76
C VAL A 59 -1.64 -6.10 19.04
N LEU A 60 -2.12 -7.15 18.35
CA LEU A 60 -3.46 -7.69 18.61
C LEU A 60 -3.64 -8.15 20.07
N LYS A 61 -2.61 -8.74 20.68
CA LYS A 61 -2.60 -9.14 22.09
C LYS A 61 -2.64 -7.93 23.02
N GLN A 62 -1.87 -6.89 22.72
CA GLN A 62 -1.83 -5.66 23.51
C GLN A 62 -3.16 -4.89 23.44
N LEU A 63 -3.84 -4.94 22.30
CA LEU A 63 -5.21 -4.43 22.14
C LEU A 63 -6.26 -5.30 22.85
N GLY A 64 -5.91 -6.50 23.32
CA GLY A 64 -6.81 -7.41 24.04
C GLY A 64 -7.89 -8.08 23.17
N VAL A 65 -7.76 -8.00 21.84
CA VAL A 65 -8.77 -8.52 20.89
C VAL A 65 -8.53 -9.97 20.47
N ILE A 66 -7.40 -10.54 20.90
CA ILE A 66 -7.09 -11.97 20.84
C ILE A 66 -6.51 -12.42 22.18
N ASP A 67 -6.50 -13.72 22.46
CA ASP A 67 -5.94 -14.23 23.71
C ASP A 67 -4.42 -13.98 23.81
N SER A 68 -3.92 -13.66 25.00
CA SER A 68 -2.50 -13.34 25.22
C SER A 68 -1.56 -14.49 24.86
N ALA A 69 -2.00 -15.74 25.02
CA ALA A 69 -1.28 -16.95 24.63
C ALA A 69 -1.52 -17.37 23.16
N ALA A 70 -2.33 -16.65 22.39
CA ALA A 70 -2.68 -17.05 21.03
C ALA A 70 -1.48 -17.01 20.08
N GLU A 71 -1.35 -18.05 19.25
CA GLU A 71 -0.41 -18.12 18.12
C GLU A 71 -1.08 -17.77 16.78
N LYS A 72 -2.41 -17.69 16.79
CA LYS A 72 -3.26 -17.36 15.64
C LYS A 72 -4.09 -16.12 15.98
N PRO A 73 -4.42 -15.28 14.98
CA PRO A 73 -5.14 -14.02 15.21
C PRO A 73 -6.66 -14.24 15.36
N ILE A 74 -7.10 -15.27 16.09
CA ILE A 74 -8.53 -15.58 16.26
C ILE A 74 -9.14 -14.53 17.19
N TRP A 75 -10.23 -13.90 16.74
CA TRP A 75 -10.93 -12.88 17.52
C TRP A 75 -11.62 -13.53 18.71
N ASN A 76 -11.41 -12.98 19.91
CA ASN A 76 -11.95 -13.52 21.17
C ASN A 76 -13.35 -12.97 21.53
N GLY A 77 -13.97 -12.17 20.65
CA GLY A 77 -15.26 -11.53 20.89
C GLY A 77 -15.19 -10.19 21.63
N ALA A 78 -13.99 -9.63 21.86
CA ALA A 78 -13.84 -8.26 22.38
C ALA A 78 -14.55 -7.24 21.48
N ASP A 79 -15.07 -6.16 22.09
CA ASP A 79 -15.69 -5.05 21.36
C ASP A 79 -14.67 -4.38 20.43
N LEU A 80 -15.07 -4.20 19.16
CA LEU A 80 -14.26 -3.62 18.10
C LEU A 80 -14.74 -2.21 17.69
N SER A 81 -15.68 -1.62 18.44
CA SER A 81 -16.22 -0.28 18.14
C SER A 81 -15.14 0.80 18.07
N ASP A 82 -14.11 0.69 18.91
CA ASP A 82 -12.95 1.58 18.94
C ASP A 82 -11.70 0.98 18.27
N PHE A 83 -11.87 -0.10 17.47
CA PHE A 83 -10.73 -0.71 16.79
C PHE A 83 -10.10 0.28 15.80
N PRO A 84 -8.79 0.55 15.91
CA PRO A 84 -8.16 1.62 15.14
C PRO A 84 -8.12 1.30 13.65
N LEU A 85 -8.49 2.28 12.82
CA LEU A 85 -8.34 2.19 11.35
C LEU A 85 -6.88 2.09 10.91
N LYS A 86 -5.96 2.67 11.70
CA LYS A 86 -4.51 2.62 11.49
C LYS A 86 -3.80 2.19 12.76
N ILE A 87 -2.92 1.22 12.63
CA ILE A 87 -2.14 0.69 13.75
C ILE A 87 -0.87 1.53 13.92
N GLU A 88 -0.98 2.65 14.64
CA GLU A 88 0.13 3.61 14.81
C GLU A 88 1.39 2.97 15.37
N GLN A 89 1.24 2.03 16.31
CA GLN A 89 2.35 1.32 16.93
C GLN A 89 3.26 0.61 15.90
N LEU A 90 2.71 0.02 14.84
CA LEU A 90 3.54 -0.64 13.82
C LEU A 90 4.35 0.38 13.00
N HIS A 91 3.82 1.59 12.79
CA HIS A 91 4.55 2.69 12.16
C HIS A 91 5.64 3.25 13.07
N GLU A 92 5.36 3.41 14.37
CA GLU A 92 6.34 3.85 15.37
C GLU A 92 7.50 2.86 15.50
N ASP A 93 7.20 1.56 15.53
CA ASP A 93 8.20 0.48 15.57
C ASP A 93 8.97 0.33 14.24
N LYS A 94 8.48 0.96 13.16
CA LYS A 94 9.04 0.89 11.80
C LYS A 94 9.32 -0.56 11.37
N VAL A 95 8.39 -1.47 11.66
CA VAL A 95 8.61 -2.91 11.44
C VAL A 95 8.86 -3.26 9.97
N TRP A 96 8.43 -2.39 9.05
CA TRP A 96 8.68 -2.55 7.62
C TRP A 96 10.16 -2.38 7.28
N GLU A 97 10.83 -1.41 7.92
CA GLU A 97 12.25 -1.17 7.70
C GLU A 97 13.07 -2.39 8.14
N GLN A 98 12.65 -3.05 9.23
CA GLN A 98 13.30 -4.26 9.73
C GLN A 98 13.14 -5.40 8.72
N PHE A 99 11.92 -5.60 8.21
CA PHE A 99 11.61 -6.64 7.22
C PHE A 99 12.40 -6.46 5.91
N VAL A 100 12.42 -5.24 5.33
CA VAL A 100 13.10 -5.01 4.04
C VAL A 100 14.63 -5.01 4.14
N LYS A 101 15.19 -4.82 5.35
CA LYS A 101 16.63 -4.92 5.63
C LYS A 101 17.09 -6.34 5.93
N GLU A 102 16.17 -7.30 6.01
CA GLU A 102 16.57 -8.70 6.14
C GLU A 102 17.33 -9.16 4.89
N PRO A 103 18.51 -9.80 5.01
CA PRO A 103 19.35 -10.11 3.84
C PRO A 103 18.65 -10.91 2.74
N ALA A 104 17.78 -11.85 3.11
CA ALA A 104 17.02 -12.65 2.16
C ALA A 104 15.95 -11.83 1.41
N ILE A 105 15.31 -10.86 2.09
CA ILE A 105 14.33 -9.95 1.49
C ILE A 105 15.02 -8.95 0.56
N GLU A 106 16.12 -8.35 0.99
CA GLU A 106 16.92 -7.45 0.14
C GLU A 106 17.44 -8.17 -1.10
N ALA A 107 17.97 -9.39 -0.94
CA ALA A 107 18.46 -10.20 -2.06
C ALA A 107 17.34 -10.55 -3.05
N PHE A 108 16.17 -10.97 -2.55
CA PHE A 108 15.01 -11.27 -3.39
C PHE A 108 14.57 -10.05 -4.19
N PHE A 109 14.33 -8.90 -3.55
CA PHE A 109 13.87 -7.70 -4.26
C PHE A 109 14.93 -7.15 -5.21
N THR A 110 16.23 -7.28 -4.89
CA THR A 110 17.31 -6.94 -5.82
C THR A 110 17.25 -7.81 -7.08
N SER A 111 17.04 -9.13 -6.92
CA SER A 111 16.90 -10.06 -8.04
C SER A 111 15.60 -9.82 -8.83
N LEU A 112 14.52 -9.44 -8.17
CA LEU A 112 13.22 -9.17 -8.79
C LEU A 112 13.25 -7.93 -9.67
N LEU A 113 13.92 -6.87 -9.20
CA LEU A 113 13.97 -5.57 -9.87
C LEU A 113 15.14 -5.44 -10.84
N GLY A 114 16.15 -6.31 -10.75
CA GLY A 114 17.41 -6.18 -11.51
C GLY A 114 18.31 -5.06 -11.01
N ASP A 115 17.97 -4.45 -9.88
CA ASP A 115 18.61 -3.30 -9.28
C ASP A 115 18.30 -3.28 -7.77
N ARG A 116 19.06 -2.51 -6.99
CA ARG A 116 18.76 -2.35 -5.57
C ARG A 116 17.37 -1.73 -5.38
N PRO A 117 16.57 -2.21 -4.42
CA PRO A 117 15.28 -1.60 -4.14
C PRO A 117 15.44 -0.23 -3.49
N PHE A 118 14.74 0.76 -4.01
CA PHE A 118 14.40 1.97 -3.29
C PHE A 118 13.01 1.80 -2.67
N TRP A 119 12.97 1.73 -1.34
CA TRP A 119 11.72 1.63 -0.59
C TRP A 119 11.17 3.02 -0.29
N PHE A 120 9.94 3.27 -0.74
CA PHE A 120 9.23 4.47 -0.38
C PHE A 120 8.75 4.31 1.07
N PRO A 121 8.97 5.30 1.95
CA PRO A 121 8.36 5.33 3.27
C PRO A 121 6.89 5.74 3.13
N ILE A 122 6.13 4.84 2.50
CA ILE A 122 4.68 4.86 2.32
C ILE A 122 4.23 3.41 2.53
N VAL A 123 4.23 2.98 3.78
CA VAL A 123 3.76 1.63 4.15
C VAL A 123 2.30 1.68 4.58
N GLU A 124 1.55 0.61 4.31
CA GLU A 124 0.27 0.37 4.98
C GLU A 124 0.32 -0.99 5.70
N TYR A 125 0.05 -0.96 7.00
CA TYR A 125 -0.10 -2.18 7.80
C TYR A 125 -1.58 -2.52 7.90
N ARG A 126 -1.97 -3.69 7.38
CA ARG A 126 -3.38 -4.11 7.34
C ARG A 126 -3.63 -5.14 8.44
N ILE A 127 -4.41 -4.74 9.43
CA ILE A 127 -5.07 -5.64 10.37
C ILE A 127 -6.57 -5.47 10.16
N THR A 128 -7.20 -6.39 9.43
CA THR A 128 -8.63 -6.28 9.10
C THR A 128 -9.44 -7.18 10.02
N PRO A 129 -10.30 -6.60 10.88
CA PRO A 129 -11.13 -7.38 11.79
C PRO A 129 -12.17 -8.23 11.04
N PRO A 130 -12.66 -9.31 11.66
CA PRO A 130 -13.83 -10.02 11.16
C PRO A 130 -15.08 -9.12 11.21
N VAL A 131 -15.97 -9.29 10.25
CA VAL A 131 -17.29 -8.65 10.21
C VAL A 131 -18.39 -9.72 10.18
N ALA A 132 -19.51 -9.43 10.84
CA ALA A 132 -20.61 -10.38 10.97
C ALA A 132 -21.32 -10.69 9.64
N GLU A 133 -21.41 -9.70 8.75
CA GLU A 133 -22.01 -9.84 7.43
C GLU A 133 -21.16 -9.13 6.37
N LEU A 134 -21.25 -9.62 5.13
CA LEU A 134 -20.69 -8.89 4.00
C LEU A 134 -21.36 -7.51 3.88
N PRO A 135 -20.56 -6.44 3.69
CA PRO A 135 -21.10 -5.12 3.40
C PRO A 135 -21.83 -5.14 2.04
N GLU A 136 -22.75 -4.19 1.86
CA GLU A 136 -23.48 -4.02 0.60
C GLU A 136 -22.53 -3.83 -0.59
N ASP A 137 -21.46 -3.06 -0.39
CA ASP A 137 -20.34 -2.95 -1.33
C ASP A 137 -19.08 -3.65 -0.76
N PRO A 138 -18.78 -4.90 -1.17
CA PRO A 138 -17.57 -5.61 -0.75
C PRO A 138 -16.28 -5.05 -1.34
N LEU A 139 -16.37 -4.15 -2.33
CA LEU A 139 -15.23 -3.51 -2.98
C LEU A 139 -15.17 -2.02 -2.59
N ILE A 140 -15.76 -1.61 -1.47
CA ILE A 140 -15.83 -0.21 -1.02
C ILE A 140 -14.48 0.51 -0.93
N GLY A 141 -13.39 -0.25 -0.76
CA GLY A 141 -12.01 0.24 -0.72
C GLY A 141 -11.34 0.38 -2.10
N ARG A 142 -12.08 0.28 -3.21
CA ARG A 142 -11.52 0.31 -4.56
C ARG A 142 -10.84 1.64 -4.90
N HIS A 143 -9.57 1.58 -5.31
CA HIS A 143 -8.75 2.74 -5.66
C HIS A 143 -7.55 2.37 -6.55
N GLN A 144 -6.81 3.38 -7.00
CA GLN A 144 -5.49 3.28 -7.62
C GLN A 144 -4.48 4.03 -6.74
N ASP A 145 -3.35 3.40 -6.42
CA ASP A 145 -2.33 3.96 -5.51
C ASP A 145 -1.68 5.22 -6.08
N GLY A 146 -1.52 5.30 -7.41
CA GLY A 146 -0.95 6.44 -8.11
C GLY A 146 -1.73 7.73 -7.91
N PHE A 147 -3.04 7.65 -7.64
CA PHE A 147 -3.89 8.84 -7.43
C PHE A 147 -3.46 9.61 -6.17
N TYR A 148 -2.99 8.90 -5.15
CA TYR A 148 -2.52 9.50 -3.88
C TYR A 148 -1.01 9.72 -3.85
N ASN A 149 -0.28 9.24 -4.85
CA ASN A 149 1.19 9.27 -4.92
C ASN A 149 1.66 9.84 -6.28
N ILE A 150 1.04 10.93 -6.71
CA ILE A 150 1.26 11.55 -8.02
C ILE A 150 2.75 11.79 -8.27
N GLY A 151 3.24 11.39 -9.45
CA GLY A 151 4.63 11.57 -9.87
C GLY A 151 5.65 10.68 -9.17
N MET A 152 5.21 9.76 -8.30
CA MET A 152 6.07 8.73 -7.75
C MET A 152 6.03 7.50 -8.67
N GLU A 153 7.15 7.20 -9.32
CA GLU A 153 7.31 6.01 -10.12
C GLU A 153 7.64 4.83 -9.21
N CYS A 154 6.60 4.09 -8.82
CA CYS A 154 6.72 2.96 -7.90
C CYS A 154 5.71 1.86 -8.20
N TYR A 155 6.00 0.67 -7.69
CA TYR A 155 5.11 -0.48 -7.64
C TYR A 155 4.70 -0.74 -6.20
N THR A 156 3.48 -1.24 -6.01
CA THR A 156 3.02 -1.70 -4.70
C THR A 156 3.29 -3.19 -4.55
N CYS A 157 3.86 -3.58 -3.42
CA CYS A 157 4.19 -4.94 -3.03
C CYS A 157 3.32 -5.34 -1.84
N TRP A 158 2.31 -6.16 -2.10
CA TRP A 158 1.40 -6.68 -1.08
C TRP A 158 1.88 -8.05 -0.57
N VAL A 159 2.08 -8.14 0.75
CA VAL A 159 2.65 -9.30 1.43
C VAL A 159 1.63 -9.89 2.42
N PRO A 160 1.13 -11.12 2.19
CA PRO A 160 0.32 -11.86 3.16
C PRO A 160 1.18 -12.36 4.33
N LEU A 161 0.71 -12.20 5.57
CA LEU A 161 1.41 -12.69 6.77
C LEU A 161 0.81 -13.98 7.33
N MET A 162 -0.21 -14.50 6.66
CA MET A 162 -0.96 -15.69 7.02
C MET A 162 -1.63 -16.26 5.77
N GLU A 163 -2.21 -17.45 5.90
CA GLU A 163 -3.15 -17.93 4.90
C GLU A 163 -4.35 -16.99 4.83
N ILE A 164 -4.71 -16.55 3.63
CA ILE A 164 -5.82 -15.64 3.35
C ILE A 164 -6.63 -16.25 2.20
N ASP A 165 -7.69 -16.98 2.58
CA ASP A 165 -8.67 -17.58 1.68
C ASP A 165 -9.81 -16.61 1.33
N GLU A 166 -10.84 -17.11 0.67
CA GLU A 166 -12.02 -16.31 0.28
C GLU A 166 -12.78 -15.72 1.46
N GLN A 167 -12.85 -16.40 2.60
CA GLN A 167 -13.58 -15.93 3.78
C GLN A 167 -12.80 -14.85 4.54
N ILE A 168 -11.47 -14.97 4.57
CA ILE A 168 -10.56 -13.98 5.17
C ILE A 168 -10.42 -12.75 4.23
N GLY A 169 -10.69 -12.93 2.94
CA GLY A 169 -10.75 -11.88 1.92
C GLY A 169 -9.42 -11.67 1.20
N GLY A 170 -8.72 -10.60 1.56
CA GLY A 170 -7.41 -10.24 0.99
C GLY A 170 -7.46 -9.14 -0.06
N LEU A 171 -6.44 -9.11 -0.90
CA LEU A 171 -6.34 -8.18 -2.03
C LEU A 171 -7.15 -8.73 -3.22
N SER A 172 -7.81 -7.84 -3.93
CA SER A 172 -8.28 -8.07 -5.30
C SER A 172 -7.78 -6.95 -6.21
N VAL A 173 -7.47 -7.28 -7.47
CA VAL A 173 -7.01 -6.33 -8.49
C VAL A 173 -7.85 -6.46 -9.75
N VAL A 174 -7.84 -5.45 -10.63
CA VAL A 174 -8.44 -5.54 -11.96
C VAL A 174 -7.33 -5.62 -13.01
N PRO A 175 -7.04 -6.83 -13.57
CA PRO A 175 -5.92 -7.00 -14.48
C PRO A 175 -6.07 -6.19 -15.77
N GLY A 176 -4.98 -5.57 -16.23
CA GLY A 176 -4.89 -4.86 -17.51
C GLY A 176 -5.49 -3.45 -17.53
N LEU A 177 -6.03 -2.95 -16.42
CA LEU A 177 -6.53 -1.57 -16.31
C LEU A 177 -5.49 -0.56 -15.80
N ASN A 178 -4.21 -0.91 -15.86
CA ASN A 178 -3.08 -0.05 -15.48
C ASN A 178 -2.58 0.88 -16.60
N HIS A 179 -3.22 0.87 -17.77
CA HIS A 179 -2.83 1.70 -18.92
C HIS A 179 -3.67 2.97 -19.08
N GLY A 180 -4.67 3.18 -18.21
CA GLY A 180 -5.64 4.26 -18.30
C GLY A 180 -5.38 5.44 -17.36
N GLU A 181 -6.34 6.38 -17.36
CA GLU A 181 -6.41 7.46 -16.38
C GLU A 181 -6.88 6.95 -15.01
N PHE A 182 -6.96 7.86 -14.03
CA PHE A 182 -7.54 7.54 -12.74
C PHE A 182 -9.08 7.48 -12.83
N TYR A 183 -9.67 6.39 -12.35
CA TYR A 183 -11.12 6.16 -12.31
C TYR A 183 -11.81 6.83 -11.10
N HIS A 184 -11.08 7.68 -10.37
CA HIS A 184 -11.51 8.26 -9.12
C HIS A 184 -12.53 9.38 -9.33
N ASP A 185 -13.58 9.45 -8.49
CA ASP A 185 -14.51 10.57 -8.51
C ASP A 185 -13.93 11.78 -7.78
N LEU A 186 -13.62 12.83 -8.56
CA LEU A 186 -13.07 14.09 -8.04
C LEU A 186 -14.07 14.87 -7.17
N ASN A 187 -15.36 14.52 -7.19
CA ASN A 187 -16.40 15.12 -6.37
C ASN A 187 -16.59 14.43 -5.02
N ASP A 188 -16.05 13.22 -4.81
CA ASP A 188 -16.13 12.46 -3.55
C ASP A 188 -15.08 12.91 -2.52
N HIS A 189 -14.86 14.22 -2.38
CA HIS A 189 -13.91 14.75 -1.40
C HIS A 189 -14.34 14.38 0.04
N PRO A 190 -13.43 13.94 0.94
CA PRO A 190 -11.97 13.80 0.78
C PRO A 190 -11.51 12.41 0.35
N ARG A 191 -12.44 11.47 0.10
CA ARG A 191 -12.15 10.04 -0.07
C ARG A 191 -11.80 9.67 -1.51
N PHE A 192 -12.30 10.43 -2.48
CA PHE A 192 -12.06 10.25 -3.92
C PHE A 192 -12.17 8.79 -4.34
N ARG A 193 -13.21 8.08 -3.90
CA ARG A 193 -13.34 6.65 -4.21
C ARG A 193 -13.58 6.47 -5.71
N ILE A 194 -13.20 5.30 -6.24
CA ILE A 194 -13.70 4.88 -7.54
C ILE A 194 -15.19 4.48 -7.35
N PRO A 195 -16.14 5.10 -8.05
CA PRO A 195 -17.56 4.77 -7.87
C PRO A 195 -17.89 3.32 -8.28
N PRO A 196 -18.93 2.71 -7.67
CA PRO A 196 -19.50 1.46 -8.18
C PRO A 196 -19.90 1.59 -9.65
N GLY A 197 -19.76 0.51 -10.43
CA GLY A 197 -20.11 0.46 -11.85
C GLY A 197 -19.10 1.11 -12.81
N VAL A 198 -18.06 1.80 -12.32
CA VAL A 198 -17.00 2.38 -13.19
C VAL A 198 -16.00 1.34 -13.65
N LEU A 199 -15.68 0.38 -12.78
CA LEU A 199 -14.80 -0.75 -13.09
C LEU A 199 -15.63 -1.96 -13.52
N PRO A 200 -15.13 -2.81 -14.44
CA PRO A 200 -15.82 -4.03 -14.84
C PRO A 200 -15.96 -4.98 -13.64
N GLU A 201 -17.19 -5.35 -13.30
CA GLU A 201 -17.50 -6.12 -12.08
C GLU A 201 -16.98 -7.56 -12.14
N ASP A 202 -16.88 -8.15 -13.34
CA ASP A 202 -16.45 -9.53 -13.56
C ASP A 202 -14.93 -9.68 -13.83
N ASP A 203 -14.18 -8.58 -13.79
CA ASP A 203 -12.74 -8.59 -14.12
C ASP A 203 -11.82 -8.62 -12.90
N TRP A 204 -12.38 -8.57 -11.68
CA TRP A 204 -11.59 -8.67 -10.47
C TRP A 204 -10.88 -10.02 -10.39
N ALA A 205 -9.63 -10.01 -9.95
CA ALA A 205 -8.80 -11.18 -9.78
C ALA A 205 -8.22 -11.25 -8.36
N ARG A 206 -8.14 -12.46 -7.82
CA ARG A 206 -7.53 -12.78 -6.53
C ARG A 206 -7.01 -14.21 -6.52
N GLU A 207 -6.35 -14.60 -5.44
CA GLU A 207 -5.95 -15.97 -5.18
C GLU A 207 -6.16 -16.31 -3.69
N THR A 208 -6.01 -17.58 -3.31
CA THR A 208 -5.71 -17.90 -1.91
C THR A 208 -4.23 -17.63 -1.66
N TYR A 209 -3.94 -16.77 -0.70
CA TYR A 209 -2.59 -16.32 -0.40
C TYR A 209 -2.01 -17.05 0.79
N TYR A 210 -0.69 -17.27 0.79
CA TYR A 210 0.05 -17.92 1.87
C TYR A 210 1.28 -17.08 2.27
N PRO A 211 1.79 -17.22 3.51
CA PRO A 211 3.08 -16.65 3.87
C PRO A 211 4.15 -17.08 2.87
N GLY A 212 4.98 -16.14 2.42
CA GLY A 212 5.96 -16.37 1.36
C GLY A 212 5.52 -15.85 -0.01
N ASP A 213 4.22 -15.64 -0.22
CA ASP A 213 3.72 -15.09 -1.48
C ASP A 213 3.94 -13.57 -1.56
N LEU A 214 3.86 -13.04 -2.78
CA LEU A 214 3.92 -11.61 -3.08
C LEU A 214 2.99 -11.27 -4.25
N VAL A 215 2.21 -10.20 -4.13
CA VAL A 215 1.57 -9.55 -5.29
C VAL A 215 2.26 -8.21 -5.51
N MET A 216 2.89 -8.03 -6.68
CA MET A 216 3.47 -6.75 -7.10
C MET A 216 2.62 -6.15 -8.20
N PHE A 217 2.19 -4.89 -8.07
CA PHE A 217 1.30 -4.27 -9.04
C PHE A 217 1.63 -2.80 -9.32
N ASP A 218 1.26 -2.36 -10.51
CA ASP A 218 1.45 -0.99 -10.99
C ASP A 218 0.57 0.02 -10.21
N LYS A 219 1.07 1.25 -10.06
CA LYS A 219 0.36 2.33 -9.35
C LYS A 219 -1.01 2.68 -9.96
N PHE A 220 -1.22 2.40 -11.24
CA PHE A 220 -2.49 2.60 -11.94
C PHE A 220 -3.42 1.39 -11.88
N THR A 221 -3.01 0.25 -11.33
CA THR A 221 -3.87 -0.94 -11.23
C THR A 221 -5.00 -0.69 -10.22
N PRO A 222 -6.28 -0.70 -10.66
CA PRO A 222 -7.40 -0.62 -9.73
C PRO A 222 -7.40 -1.85 -8.83
N HIS A 223 -7.52 -1.64 -7.54
CA HIS A 223 -7.47 -2.71 -6.55
C HIS A 223 -8.31 -2.38 -5.33
N SER A 224 -8.67 -3.40 -4.54
CA SER A 224 -9.48 -3.25 -3.33
C SER A 224 -9.10 -4.29 -2.29
N GLY A 225 -9.25 -3.91 -1.02
CA GLY A 225 -9.22 -4.87 0.08
C GLY A 225 -10.61 -5.45 0.29
N LEU A 226 -10.72 -6.76 0.32
CA LEU A 226 -11.98 -7.46 0.52
C LEU A 226 -12.34 -7.54 2.02
N PRO A 227 -13.65 -7.55 2.35
CA PRO A 227 -14.14 -7.77 3.70
C PRO A 227 -13.72 -9.15 4.22
N ASN A 228 -13.62 -9.26 5.53
CA ASN A 228 -13.21 -10.47 6.22
C ASN A 228 -14.41 -11.02 7.00
N THR A 229 -15.03 -12.09 6.53
CA THR A 229 -16.18 -12.73 7.18
C THR A 229 -15.78 -14.00 7.94
N SER A 230 -14.49 -14.13 8.28
CA SER A 230 -13.97 -15.25 9.06
C SER A 230 -14.07 -15.00 10.58
N ASP A 231 -13.43 -15.85 11.37
CA ASP A 231 -13.34 -15.76 12.83
C ASP A 231 -12.05 -15.09 13.35
N ARG A 232 -11.23 -14.53 12.44
CA ARG A 232 -9.87 -14.08 12.77
C ARG A 232 -9.52 -12.77 12.09
N PHE A 233 -8.55 -12.04 12.62
CA PHE A 233 -8.00 -10.86 11.96
C PHE A 233 -7.16 -11.28 10.75
N ARG A 234 -7.37 -10.62 9.60
CA ARG A 234 -6.51 -10.74 8.42
C ARG A 234 -5.30 -9.82 8.58
N MET A 235 -4.10 -10.36 8.40
CA MET A 235 -2.84 -9.62 8.50
C MET A 235 -2.08 -9.60 7.16
N SER A 236 -1.82 -8.40 6.65
CA SER A 236 -0.98 -8.17 5.46
C SER A 236 -0.23 -6.85 5.56
N MET A 237 0.74 -6.62 4.67
CA MET A 237 1.50 -5.38 4.56
C MET A 237 1.61 -4.93 3.12
N ASP A 238 1.46 -3.62 2.87
CA ASP A 238 1.66 -3.00 1.56
C ASP A 238 2.93 -2.13 1.59
N LEU A 239 3.93 -2.46 0.78
CA LEU A 239 5.15 -1.67 0.59
C LEU A 239 5.13 -1.00 -0.78
N ARG A 240 5.87 0.10 -0.96
CA ARG A 240 6.10 0.69 -2.29
C ARG A 240 7.58 0.67 -2.62
N VAL A 241 7.90 0.23 -3.83
CA VAL A 241 9.28 0.01 -4.28
C VAL A 241 9.51 0.54 -5.69
N ALA A 242 10.73 0.98 -5.96
CA ALA A 242 11.23 1.23 -7.31
C ALA A 242 12.68 0.72 -7.47
N PRO A 243 13.13 0.46 -8.69
CA PRO A 243 14.57 0.32 -8.98
C PRO A 243 15.31 1.60 -8.58
N ARG A 244 16.45 1.48 -7.90
CA ARG A 244 17.25 2.63 -7.41
C ARG A 244 17.72 3.55 -8.53
N SER A 245 17.98 3.01 -9.71
CA SER A 245 18.41 3.73 -10.93
C SER A 245 17.28 4.50 -11.61
N GLY A 246 16.03 4.31 -11.20
CA GLY A 246 14.87 5.01 -11.74
C GLY A 246 14.73 6.45 -11.24
N THR A 247 13.63 7.10 -11.65
CA THR A 247 13.26 8.43 -11.15
C THR A 247 12.73 8.32 -9.73
N LEU A 248 13.53 8.76 -8.76
CA LEU A 248 13.19 8.71 -7.34
C LEU A 248 12.60 10.05 -6.85
N PRO A 249 11.71 10.02 -5.85
CA PRO A 249 11.26 11.23 -5.18
C PRO A 249 12.40 11.84 -4.34
N VAL A 250 12.26 13.13 -4.05
CA VAL A 250 13.05 13.80 -3.03
C VAL A 250 12.61 13.29 -1.65
N LEU A 251 13.52 12.62 -0.96
CA LEU A 251 13.37 12.21 0.44
C LEU A 251 14.47 12.88 1.26
N GLY A 252 14.10 13.58 2.34
CA GLY A 252 15.08 14.28 3.15
C GLY A 252 14.51 15.15 4.25
N GLU A 253 15.36 16.04 4.76
CA GLU A 253 15.06 16.97 5.85
C GLU A 253 14.86 18.37 5.31
N VAL A 254 13.81 19.06 5.76
CA VAL A 254 13.53 20.45 5.43
C VAL A 254 14.56 21.35 6.11
N LEU A 255 15.29 22.13 5.31
CA LEU A 255 16.23 23.15 5.80
C LEU A 255 15.55 24.50 5.95
N SER A 256 14.77 24.89 4.95
CA SER A 256 14.09 26.19 4.89
C SER A 256 12.80 26.09 4.06
N PHE A 257 11.90 27.05 4.27
CA PHE A 257 10.61 27.13 3.57
C PHE A 257 10.26 28.60 3.35
N THR A 258 10.00 28.99 2.10
CA THR A 258 9.52 30.33 1.70
C THR A 258 8.05 30.26 1.30
N GLU A 259 7.48 31.35 0.78
CA GLU A 259 6.09 31.35 0.30
C GLU A 259 5.87 30.38 -0.88
N ASP A 260 6.89 30.21 -1.71
CA ASP A 260 6.84 29.58 -3.03
C ASP A 260 7.84 28.43 -3.19
N ALA A 261 8.64 28.10 -2.17
CA ALA A 261 9.65 27.05 -2.27
C ALA A 261 9.99 26.37 -0.94
N ILE A 262 10.51 25.14 -1.05
CA ILE A 262 11.13 24.39 0.05
C ILE A 262 12.57 24.05 -0.30
N GLU A 263 13.46 24.09 0.68
CA GLU A 263 14.82 23.55 0.54
C GLU A 263 14.95 22.28 1.39
N VAL A 264 15.39 21.20 0.75
CA VAL A 264 15.47 19.87 1.35
C VAL A 264 16.90 19.36 1.23
N ARG A 265 17.50 18.99 2.36
CA ARG A 265 18.72 18.18 2.39
C ARG A 265 18.33 16.72 2.15
N LYS A 266 18.73 16.18 1.01
CA LYS A 266 18.35 14.81 0.60
C LYS A 266 19.09 13.77 1.42
N ASP A 267 18.45 12.62 1.66
CA ASP A 267 19.06 11.48 2.35
C ASP A 267 20.29 10.92 1.62
N GLU A 268 20.29 10.99 0.29
CA GLU A 268 21.43 10.63 -0.57
C GLU A 268 22.53 11.71 -0.66
N GLY A 269 22.34 12.83 0.03
CA GLY A 269 23.25 13.96 0.03
C GLY A 269 22.86 15.09 -0.92
N GLY A 270 23.44 16.26 -0.67
CA GLY A 270 23.14 17.50 -1.38
C GLY A 270 21.84 18.18 -0.91
N VAL A 271 21.61 19.38 -1.44
CA VAL A 271 20.42 20.19 -1.17
C VAL A 271 19.68 20.40 -2.47
N THR A 272 18.36 20.27 -2.44
CA THR A 272 17.48 20.61 -3.57
C THR A 272 16.47 21.65 -3.14
N LYS A 273 16.15 22.56 -4.05
CA LYS A 273 15.08 23.54 -3.89
C LYS A 273 13.93 23.15 -4.81
N LEU A 274 12.74 23.04 -4.25
CA LEU A 274 11.51 22.72 -4.98
C LEU A 274 10.53 23.88 -4.87
N ALA A 275 10.01 24.34 -6.01
CA ALA A 275 8.89 25.26 -6.02
C ALA A 275 7.61 24.56 -5.52
N ILE A 276 6.78 25.29 -4.77
CA ILE A 276 5.48 24.85 -4.25
C ILE A 276 4.43 25.91 -4.56
N ASP A 277 3.25 25.46 -4.97
CA ASP A 277 2.14 26.34 -5.35
C ASP A 277 0.79 25.70 -5.02
N GLU A 278 -0.31 26.38 -5.33
CA GLU A 278 -1.68 25.86 -5.12
C GLU A 278 -1.96 24.53 -5.84
N ASN A 279 -1.14 24.19 -6.84
CA ASN A 279 -1.21 22.95 -7.60
C ASN A 279 -0.29 21.85 -7.03
N THR A 280 0.48 22.13 -5.97
CA THR A 280 1.18 21.11 -5.19
C THR A 280 0.17 20.37 -4.31
N TYR A 281 0.14 19.05 -4.42
CA TYR A 281 -0.67 18.20 -3.55
C TYR A 281 -0.01 18.05 -2.18
N CYS A 282 -0.45 18.85 -1.20
CA CYS A 282 0.09 18.80 0.15
C CYS A 282 -0.76 17.92 1.05
N ARG A 283 -0.14 17.03 1.82
CA ARG A 283 -0.75 16.29 2.94
C ARG A 283 0.21 16.26 4.11
N TRP A 284 -0.30 16.28 5.34
CA TRP A 284 0.53 16.13 6.54
C TRP A 284 0.06 14.97 7.42
N THR A 285 0.28 15.06 8.73
CA THR A 285 -0.03 13.99 9.70
C THR A 285 -1.50 13.59 9.76
N SER A 286 -2.43 14.51 9.46
CA SER A 286 -3.87 14.18 9.41
C SER A 286 -4.27 13.30 8.22
N GLY A 287 -3.41 13.19 7.20
CA GLY A 287 -3.70 12.47 5.97
C GLY A 287 -4.69 13.15 5.02
N ALA A 288 -5.30 14.28 5.41
CA ALA A 288 -6.14 15.08 4.53
C ALA A 288 -5.30 15.99 3.62
N ARG A 289 -5.83 16.34 2.44
CA ARG A 289 -5.22 17.37 1.57
C ARG A 289 -5.28 18.72 2.29
N LEU A 290 -4.18 19.46 2.23
CA LEU A 290 -4.02 20.77 2.84
C LEU A 290 -3.70 21.81 1.76
N PRO A 291 -4.19 23.06 1.88
CA PRO A 291 -3.61 24.19 1.17
C PRO A 291 -2.14 24.40 1.55
N VAL A 292 -1.31 24.89 0.62
CA VAL A 292 0.11 25.19 0.90
C VAL A 292 0.26 26.17 2.08
N SER A 293 -0.62 27.15 2.17
CA SER A 293 -0.62 28.14 3.25
C SER A 293 -0.84 27.53 4.63
N GLU A 294 -1.61 26.43 4.72
CA GLU A 294 -1.83 25.68 5.96
C GLU A 294 -0.68 24.74 6.25
N LEU A 295 -0.17 24.02 5.23
CA LEU A 295 1.02 23.17 5.38
C LEU A 295 2.19 23.98 5.95
N ARG A 296 2.40 25.22 5.49
CA ARG A 296 3.44 26.11 6.01
C ARG A 296 3.33 26.35 7.52
N ARG A 297 2.11 26.38 8.07
CA ARG A 297 1.89 26.58 9.51
C ARG A 297 2.25 25.33 10.31
N LEU A 298 2.27 24.16 9.67
CA LEU A 298 2.60 22.87 10.28
C LEU A 298 4.08 22.50 10.12
N LEU A 299 4.65 22.74 8.93
CA LEU A 299 6.01 22.36 8.59
C LEU A 299 7.06 23.15 9.38
N ARG A 300 8.13 22.49 9.80
CA ARG A 300 9.27 23.05 10.52
C ARG A 300 10.58 22.63 9.86
N ALA A 301 11.62 23.44 10.02
CA ALA A 301 12.97 23.00 9.72
C ALA A 301 13.30 21.78 10.60
N GLY A 302 13.95 20.77 10.03
CA GLY A 302 14.16 19.47 10.66
C GLY A 302 13.06 18.44 10.36
N ASP A 303 11.90 18.85 9.84
CA ASP A 303 10.88 17.89 9.44
C ASP A 303 11.35 17.03 8.26
N ARG A 304 10.95 15.77 8.28
CA ARG A 304 11.17 14.83 7.19
C ARG A 304 10.09 15.01 6.12
N VAL A 305 10.49 15.05 4.85
CA VAL A 305 9.57 15.17 3.71
C VAL A 305 9.87 14.15 2.62
N LEU A 306 8.81 13.73 1.94
CA LEU A 306 8.81 12.95 0.73
C LEU A 306 8.06 13.76 -0.34
N ALA A 307 8.71 14.04 -1.45
CA ALA A 307 8.16 14.84 -2.54
C ALA A 307 8.55 14.27 -3.90
N SER A 308 7.57 14.02 -4.78
CA SER A 308 7.86 13.90 -6.20
C SER A 308 7.95 15.29 -6.82
N ALA A 309 8.76 15.43 -7.86
CA ALA A 309 8.99 16.71 -8.50
C ALA A 309 9.12 16.57 -10.02
N GLN A 310 8.69 17.61 -10.72
CA GLN A 310 8.85 17.75 -12.16
C GLN A 310 9.30 19.17 -12.47
N ASN A 311 10.38 19.31 -13.25
CA ASN A 311 10.93 20.60 -13.65
C ASN A 311 11.19 21.57 -12.47
N GLY A 312 11.65 21.03 -11.33
CA GLY A 312 11.93 21.81 -10.12
C GLY A 312 10.71 22.20 -9.29
N ARG A 313 9.49 21.77 -9.65
CA ARG A 313 8.26 21.99 -8.87
C ARG A 313 7.83 20.69 -8.18
N ALA A 314 7.45 20.78 -6.91
CA ALA A 314 6.85 19.66 -6.18
C ALA A 314 5.45 19.37 -6.71
N LEU A 315 5.20 18.12 -7.13
CA LEU A 315 3.86 17.67 -7.49
C LEU A 315 3.08 17.25 -6.25
N ILE A 316 3.77 16.59 -5.31
CA ILE A 316 3.26 16.16 -4.02
C ILE A 316 4.28 16.51 -2.93
N LEU A 317 3.78 16.85 -1.74
CA LEU A 317 4.59 17.05 -0.55
C LEU A 317 3.90 16.43 0.66
N ARG A 318 4.55 15.45 1.29
CA ARG A 318 4.01 14.69 2.41
C ARG A 318 5.09 14.24 3.38
N PRO A 319 4.76 13.90 4.65
CA PRO A 319 5.70 13.26 5.53
C PRO A 319 5.94 11.81 5.07
N PRO A 320 7.17 11.28 5.21
CA PRO A 320 7.42 9.86 5.08
C PRO A 320 6.80 9.11 6.27
N ARG A 321 6.15 7.96 6.02
CA ARG A 321 5.40 7.20 7.03
C ARG A 321 5.38 5.71 6.77
#